data_AF-A0A952Q011-F1
#
_entry.id   AF-A0A952Q011-F1
#
_cell.length_a   1.000
_cell.length_b   1.000
_cell.length_c   1.000
_cell.angle_alpha   90.00
_cell.angle_beta   90.00
_cell.angle_gamma   90.00
#
_symmetry.space_group_name_H-M   'P 1'
#
loop_
_entity.id
_entity.type
_entity.pdbx_description
1 polymer ?
#
loop_
_entity_poly.entity_id
_entity_poly.type
_entity_poly.pdbx_seq_one_letter_code
_entity_poly.pdbx_strand_id
1 'polypeptide(L)'
;MSVKRNTPNEMFMGPTRPARPNGWTATGVLFVALVIAIWASVTIIDAPNWMILLLEAAVILIAVVAILKRSYLGIAFIVGSLPILALLPDIPFATSIFPLVGGVTLISYVVQQRWGIRPGTTAKVGPPLANAILVLGVIFVAWSISSNPVAAMVEGDRNWAFTLIQLLAILWLASKLFIDKRVHQAVFLSFAATAVLSAIVAILTVTNPSLDNRAVGLAGGANSAARYFVIALIFLNYFRESTNRPPFQLLIMAGMIILLMGLLLTLSRTGLILAILSFLLILFKPNPVANRRRLRIGLFLILISLWLVPDQVFTDLAPRIFSSISEGSDTVGLRYQLGYQRIPHGRASSLCPLH
;
A
#
# COMPACT_ATOMS: atom_id res chain seq x y z
N MET A 1 28.18 -52.49 -30.25
CA MET A 1 26.79 -52.10 -29.93
C MET A 1 26.83 -51.02 -28.86
N SER A 2 26.55 -49.77 -29.23
CA SER A 2 26.52 -48.62 -28.31
C SER A 2 25.08 -48.10 -28.25
N VAL A 3 24.48 -48.17 -27.07
CA VAL A 3 23.10 -47.75 -26.82
C VAL A 3 23.09 -46.24 -26.58
N LYS A 4 22.69 -45.47 -27.60
CA LYS A 4 22.38 -44.04 -27.47
C LYS A 4 21.15 -43.88 -26.55
N ARG A 5 21.32 -43.30 -25.37
CA ARG A 5 20.21 -42.87 -24.51
C ARG A 5 19.53 -41.67 -25.15
N ASN A 6 18.29 -41.86 -25.60
CA ASN A 6 17.39 -40.76 -25.96
C ASN A 6 16.96 -40.04 -24.68
N THR A 7 17.39 -38.79 -24.51
CA THR A 7 16.87 -37.88 -23.49
C THR A 7 15.51 -37.32 -23.95
N PRO A 8 14.42 -37.54 -23.20
CA PRO A 8 13.11 -36.97 -23.52
C PRO A 8 13.01 -35.58 -22.90
N ASN A 9 13.51 -34.54 -23.56
CA ASN A 9 13.38 -33.16 -23.01
C ASN A 9 13.09 -32.06 -24.05
N GLU A 10 12.78 -32.37 -25.29
CA GLU A 10 12.40 -31.37 -26.30
C GLU A 10 10.95 -31.50 -26.76
N MET A 11 10.04 -31.80 -25.83
CA MET A 11 8.61 -31.84 -26.12
C MET A 11 7.99 -30.48 -25.77
N PHE A 12 7.81 -29.65 -26.80
CA PHE A 12 6.97 -28.43 -26.84
C PHE A 12 7.43 -27.20 -26.04
N MET A 13 8.42 -26.47 -26.55
CA MET A 13 8.36 -25.00 -26.51
C MET A 13 8.04 -24.50 -27.92
N GLY A 14 6.74 -24.47 -28.25
CA GLY A 14 6.28 -23.70 -29.40
C GLY A 14 6.71 -22.23 -29.25
N PRO A 15 6.89 -21.50 -30.37
CA PRO A 15 7.35 -20.11 -30.35
C PRO A 15 6.44 -19.29 -29.43
N THR A 16 7.01 -18.82 -28.30
CA THR A 16 6.31 -17.92 -27.40
C THR A 16 5.96 -16.68 -28.20
N ARG A 17 4.70 -16.53 -28.59
CA ARG A 17 4.21 -15.34 -29.30
C ARG A 17 4.73 -14.10 -28.56
N PRO A 18 5.30 -13.12 -29.27
CA PRO A 18 5.79 -11.90 -28.63
C PRO A 18 4.66 -11.32 -27.77
N ALA A 19 4.95 -11.12 -26.50
CA ALA A 19 3.98 -10.62 -25.54
C ALA A 19 3.40 -9.31 -26.08
N ARG A 20 2.11 -9.34 -26.46
CA ARG A 20 1.40 -8.14 -26.92
C ARG A 20 1.59 -7.01 -25.88
N PRO A 21 1.73 -5.76 -26.33
CA PRO A 21 2.00 -4.63 -25.46
C PRO A 21 1.05 -4.57 -24.26
N ASN A 22 1.69 -4.28 -23.13
CA ASN A 22 1.29 -4.62 -21.78
C ASN A 22 0.07 -3.84 -21.30
N GLY A 23 -1.10 -4.48 -21.25
CA GLY A 23 -2.33 -3.87 -20.73
C GLY A 23 -2.28 -3.32 -19.29
N TRP A 24 -1.19 -3.54 -18.56
CA TRP A 24 -0.90 -3.02 -17.21
C TRP A 24 -0.31 -1.60 -17.23
N THR A 25 0.35 -1.16 -18.32
CA THR A 25 0.81 0.23 -18.43
C THR A 25 -0.37 1.18 -18.57
N ALA A 26 -1.38 0.80 -19.37
CA ALA A 26 -2.63 1.55 -19.49
C ALA A 26 -3.36 1.70 -18.14
N THR A 27 -3.22 0.70 -17.25
CA THR A 27 -3.83 0.73 -15.92
C THR A 27 -3.15 1.75 -15.01
N GLY A 28 -1.82 1.75 -14.97
CA GLY A 28 -1.06 2.74 -14.21
C GLY A 28 -1.31 4.16 -14.71
N VAL A 29 -1.38 4.35 -16.04
CA VAL A 29 -1.69 5.66 -16.65
C VAL A 29 -3.08 6.16 -16.26
N LEU A 30 -4.11 5.31 -16.35
CA LEU A 30 -5.47 5.66 -15.90
C LEU A 30 -5.51 6.04 -14.42
N PHE A 31 -4.73 5.34 -13.59
CA PHE A 31 -4.67 5.62 -12.17
C PHE A 31 -4.00 6.95 -11.86
N VAL A 32 -2.85 7.23 -12.47
CA VAL A 32 -2.16 8.52 -12.35
C VAL A 32 -3.04 9.66 -12.86
N ALA A 33 -3.72 9.47 -14.00
CA ALA A 33 -4.64 10.46 -14.54
C ALA A 33 -5.82 10.75 -13.59
N LEU A 34 -6.42 9.72 -12.98
CA LEU A 34 -7.48 9.90 -11.97
C LEU A 34 -6.97 10.73 -10.80
N VAL A 35 -5.80 10.40 -10.28
CA VAL A 35 -5.26 11.07 -9.09
C VAL A 35 -4.89 12.53 -9.40
N ILE A 36 -4.31 12.80 -10.57
CA ILE A 36 -4.04 14.17 -11.02
C ILE A 36 -5.34 14.97 -11.17
N ALA A 37 -6.40 14.35 -11.73
CA ALA A 37 -7.70 15.02 -11.88
C ALA A 37 -8.31 15.38 -10.52
N ILE A 38 -8.29 14.47 -9.54
CA ILE A 38 -8.77 14.72 -8.17
C ILE A 38 -7.91 15.80 -7.49
N TRP A 39 -6.59 15.76 -7.66
CA TRP A 39 -5.72 16.76 -7.05
C TRP A 39 -5.90 18.16 -7.66
N ALA A 40 -6.10 18.23 -8.98
CA ALA A 40 -6.40 19.48 -9.67
C ALA A 40 -7.74 20.07 -9.21
N SER A 41 -8.76 19.26 -8.94
CA SER A 41 -10.04 19.78 -8.44
C SER A 41 -9.98 20.28 -7.01
N VAL A 42 -9.21 19.62 -6.14
CA VAL A 42 -8.98 20.07 -4.76
C VAL A 42 -8.12 21.35 -4.69
N THR A 43 -7.30 21.65 -5.69
CA THR A 43 -6.44 22.84 -5.67
C THR A 43 -7.07 24.06 -6.32
N ILE A 44 -8.11 23.89 -7.15
CA ILE A 44 -8.82 24.96 -7.86
C ILE A 44 -10.19 25.18 -7.18
N ILE A 45 -10.17 25.59 -5.91
CA ILE A 45 -11.38 25.70 -5.07
C ILE A 45 -12.19 26.99 -5.36
N ASP A 46 -11.58 28.04 -5.90
CA ASP A 46 -12.20 29.38 -5.94
C ASP A 46 -12.98 29.71 -7.23
N ALA A 47 -13.19 28.73 -8.13
CA ALA A 47 -13.97 28.97 -9.34
C ALA A 47 -15.13 27.97 -9.48
N PRO A 48 -16.38 28.41 -9.73
CA PRO A 48 -17.52 27.55 -10.05
C PRO A 48 -17.35 26.99 -11.47
N ASN A 49 -16.36 26.11 -11.63
CA ASN A 49 -16.01 25.52 -12.89
C ASN A 49 -16.78 24.21 -13.05
N TRP A 50 -18.02 24.33 -13.52
CA TRP A 50 -18.81 23.20 -14.05
C TRP A 50 -17.98 22.31 -15.00
N MET A 51 -16.95 22.87 -15.66
CA MET A 51 -15.95 22.13 -16.44
C MET A 51 -15.14 21.12 -15.61
N ILE A 52 -14.75 21.45 -14.38
CA ILE A 52 -14.05 20.53 -13.47
C ILE A 52 -15.00 19.39 -13.07
N LEU A 53 -16.24 19.71 -12.70
CA LEU A 53 -17.25 18.70 -12.37
C LEU A 53 -17.52 17.75 -13.54
N LEU A 54 -17.59 18.27 -14.78
CA LEU A 54 -17.73 17.44 -15.98
C LEU A 54 -16.51 16.54 -16.20
N LEU A 55 -15.30 17.06 -15.98
CA LEU A 55 -14.07 16.28 -16.09
C LEU A 55 -14.03 15.16 -15.04
N GLU A 56 -14.37 15.46 -13.79
CA GLU A 56 -14.47 14.47 -12.71
C GLU A 56 -15.51 13.40 -13.04
N ALA A 57 -16.71 13.79 -13.46
CA ALA A 57 -17.76 12.86 -13.85
C ALA A 57 -17.32 11.96 -15.02
N ALA A 58 -16.63 12.53 -16.01
CA ALA A 58 -16.08 11.75 -17.13
C ALA A 58 -15.01 10.75 -16.66
N VAL A 59 -14.11 11.16 -15.77
CA VAL A 59 -13.07 10.30 -15.21
C VAL A 59 -13.67 9.18 -14.35
N ILE A 60 -14.66 9.48 -13.50
CA ILE A 60 -15.40 8.49 -12.71
C ILE A 60 -16.12 7.51 -13.64
N LEU A 61 -16.79 7.99 -14.68
CA LEU A 61 -17.47 7.14 -15.65
C LEU A 61 -16.48 6.20 -16.36
N ILE A 62 -15.33 6.72 -16.80
CA ILE A 62 -14.26 5.91 -17.41
C ILE A 62 -13.76 4.85 -16.43
N ALA A 63 -13.55 5.21 -15.16
CA ALA A 63 -13.13 4.28 -14.12
C ALA A 63 -14.18 3.18 -13.88
N VAL A 64 -15.46 3.54 -13.77
CA VAL A 64 -16.57 2.59 -13.63
C VAL A 64 -16.63 1.64 -14.83
N VAL A 65 -16.59 2.16 -16.05
CA VAL A 65 -16.57 1.33 -17.27
C VAL A 65 -15.34 0.42 -17.30
N ALA A 66 -14.18 0.91 -16.86
CA ALA A 66 -12.97 0.10 -16.76
C ALA A 66 -13.14 -1.05 -15.74
N ILE A 67 -13.71 -0.78 -14.56
CA ILE A 67 -14.00 -1.79 -13.52
C ILE A 67 -15.03 -2.80 -14.03
N LEU A 68 -16.09 -2.36 -14.73
CA LEU A 68 -17.09 -3.23 -15.33
C LEU A 68 -16.51 -4.15 -16.42
N LYS A 69 -15.48 -3.69 -17.15
CA LYS A 69 -14.74 -4.52 -18.11
C LYS A 69 -13.73 -5.44 -17.44
N ARG A 70 -13.16 -5.03 -16.31
CA ARG A 70 -12.08 -5.71 -15.59
C ARG A 70 -12.21 -5.49 -14.09
N SER A 71 -12.88 -6.42 -13.41
CA SER A 71 -13.18 -6.33 -11.97
C SER A 71 -11.93 -6.15 -11.10
N TYR A 72 -10.79 -6.75 -11.44
CA TYR A 72 -9.56 -6.56 -10.67
C TYR A 72 -9.08 -5.10 -10.58
N LEU A 73 -9.50 -4.23 -11.52
CA LEU A 73 -9.18 -2.81 -11.46
C LEU A 73 -9.77 -2.14 -10.25
N GLY A 74 -10.97 -2.54 -9.83
CA GLY A 74 -11.61 -1.96 -8.65
C GLY A 74 -10.81 -2.21 -7.38
N ILE A 75 -10.24 -3.40 -7.21
CA ILE A 75 -9.30 -3.65 -6.11
C ILE A 75 -8.03 -2.80 -6.27
N ALA A 76 -7.49 -2.69 -7.50
CA ALA A 76 -6.32 -1.85 -7.75
C ALA A 76 -6.58 -0.37 -7.41
N PHE A 77 -7.81 0.12 -7.62
CA PHE A 77 -8.24 1.46 -7.22
C PHE A 77 -8.34 1.60 -5.70
N ILE A 78 -9.00 0.66 -5.01
CA ILE A 78 -9.16 0.69 -3.54
C ILE A 78 -7.82 0.58 -2.83
N VAL A 79 -6.96 -0.35 -3.25
CA VAL A 79 -5.64 -0.52 -2.64
C VAL A 79 -4.74 0.65 -3.02
N GLY A 80 -4.77 1.06 -4.28
CA GLY A 80 -3.96 2.16 -4.77
C GLY A 80 -4.30 3.51 -4.15
N SER A 81 -5.54 3.73 -3.67
CA SER A 81 -5.91 5.00 -3.06
C SER A 81 -5.43 5.14 -1.61
N LEU A 82 -5.03 4.05 -0.95
CA LEU A 82 -4.63 4.08 0.46
C LEU A 82 -3.54 5.11 0.78
N PRO A 83 -2.48 5.30 -0.04
CA PRO A 83 -1.45 6.31 0.21
C PRO A 83 -1.95 7.75 0.10
N ILE A 84 -3.11 7.97 -0.53
CA ILE A 84 -3.70 9.30 -0.76
C ILE A 84 -5.03 9.50 -0.04
N LEU A 85 -5.40 8.57 0.85
CA LEU A 85 -6.73 8.49 1.45
C LEU A 85 -7.12 9.77 2.18
N ALA A 86 -6.16 10.48 2.79
CA ALA A 86 -6.45 11.67 3.58
C ALA A 86 -6.66 12.94 2.73
N LEU A 87 -6.48 12.87 1.40
CA LEU A 87 -6.96 13.94 0.52
C LEU A 87 -8.47 13.93 0.34
N LEU A 88 -9.10 12.78 0.58
CA LEU A 88 -10.53 12.67 0.41
C LEU A 88 -11.21 13.29 1.62
N PRO A 89 -12.23 14.13 1.42
CA PRO A 89 -12.98 14.70 2.53
C PRO A 89 -13.57 13.56 3.38
N ASP A 90 -13.53 13.73 4.69
CA ASP A 90 -14.16 12.81 5.63
C ASP A 90 -15.69 12.95 5.49
N ILE A 91 -16.30 12.06 4.71
CA ILE A 91 -17.76 12.03 4.56
C ILE A 91 -18.33 10.84 5.35
N PRO A 92 -19.21 11.08 6.34
CA PRO A 92 -19.72 10.02 7.20
C PRO A 92 -20.54 8.96 6.43
N PHE A 93 -20.24 7.69 6.76
CA PHE A 93 -21.04 6.48 6.52
C PHE A 93 -21.34 5.96 5.10
N ALA A 94 -21.69 6.78 4.12
CA ALA A 94 -22.27 6.28 2.85
C ALA A 94 -21.73 6.96 1.58
N THR A 95 -20.92 7.99 1.73
CA THR A 95 -20.40 8.85 0.66
C THR A 95 -18.90 8.73 0.49
N SER A 96 -18.25 7.85 1.25
CA SER A 96 -16.91 7.41 0.88
C SER A 96 -17.01 6.70 -0.48
N ILE A 97 -16.17 7.11 -1.42
CA ILE A 97 -16.12 6.51 -2.76
C ILE A 97 -15.74 5.02 -2.72
N PHE A 98 -15.13 4.54 -1.64
CA PHE A 98 -14.65 3.16 -1.54
C PHE A 98 -15.75 2.09 -1.45
N PRO A 99 -16.76 2.20 -0.58
CA PRO A 99 -17.94 1.35 -0.63
C PRO A 99 -18.57 1.25 -2.02
N LEU A 100 -18.70 2.38 -2.73
CA LEU A 100 -19.26 2.43 -4.08
C LEU A 100 -18.36 1.71 -5.08
N VAL A 101 -17.06 2.01 -5.09
CA VAL A 101 -16.08 1.32 -5.94
C VAL A 101 -16.08 -0.18 -5.63
N GLY A 102 -16.09 -0.57 -4.36
CA GLY A 102 -16.16 -1.97 -3.91
C GLY A 102 -17.43 -2.66 -4.38
N GLY A 103 -18.59 -2.00 -4.26
CA GLY A 103 -19.88 -2.49 -4.75
C GLY A 103 -19.89 -2.69 -6.26
N VAL A 104 -19.45 -1.69 -7.04
CA VAL A 104 -19.30 -1.80 -8.51
C VAL A 104 -18.35 -2.93 -8.87
N THR A 105 -17.28 -3.11 -8.10
CA THR A 105 -16.31 -4.19 -8.31
C THR A 105 -16.94 -5.57 -8.08
N LEU A 106 -17.70 -5.73 -6.99
CA LEU A 106 -18.41 -6.96 -6.66
C LEU A 106 -19.47 -7.29 -7.71
N ILE A 107 -20.29 -6.31 -8.11
CA ILE A 107 -21.31 -6.45 -9.15
C ILE A 107 -20.63 -6.85 -10.48
N SER A 108 -19.57 -6.15 -10.86
CA SER A 108 -18.78 -6.45 -12.05
C SER A 108 -18.30 -7.90 -12.06
N TYR A 109 -17.75 -8.37 -10.94
CA TYR A 109 -17.28 -9.75 -10.79
C TYR A 109 -18.43 -10.77 -10.94
N VAL A 110 -19.54 -10.58 -10.23
CA VAL A 110 -20.69 -11.50 -10.27
C VAL A 110 -21.31 -11.57 -11.66
N VAL A 111 -21.46 -10.42 -12.34
CA VAL A 111 -22.00 -10.34 -13.70
C VAL A 111 -21.08 -11.05 -14.70
N GLN A 112 -19.76 -10.80 -14.64
CA GLN A 112 -18.77 -11.48 -15.48
C GLN A 112 -18.79 -13.00 -15.25
N GLN A 113 -18.90 -13.43 -14.00
CA GLN A 113 -18.99 -14.85 -13.65
C GLN A 113 -20.26 -15.49 -14.20
N ARG A 114 -21.43 -14.84 -14.04
CA ARG A 114 -22.73 -15.36 -14.49
C ARG A 114 -22.83 -15.49 -16.01
N TRP A 115 -22.26 -14.55 -16.76
CA TRP A 115 -22.31 -14.57 -18.22
C TRP A 115 -21.22 -15.41 -18.88
N GLY A 116 -20.43 -16.15 -18.11
CA GLY A 116 -19.36 -16.98 -18.66
C GLY A 116 -18.27 -16.18 -19.38
N ILE A 117 -18.27 -14.85 -19.24
CA ILE A 117 -17.21 -13.95 -19.69
C ILE A 117 -16.07 -14.16 -18.70
N ARG A 118 -15.35 -15.27 -18.88
CA ARG A 118 -14.33 -15.76 -17.95
C ARG A 118 -13.45 -14.58 -17.52
N PRO A 119 -13.48 -14.17 -16.24
CA PRO A 119 -12.56 -13.17 -15.74
C PRO A 119 -11.17 -13.80 -15.64
N GLY A 120 -10.47 -13.96 -16.77
CA GLY A 120 -9.06 -14.34 -16.91
C GLY A 120 -8.61 -15.70 -16.34
N THR A 121 -9.41 -16.36 -15.51
CA THR A 121 -8.94 -17.42 -14.63
C THR A 121 -9.84 -18.63 -14.79
N THR A 122 -9.23 -19.73 -15.23
CA THR A 122 -9.85 -21.06 -15.10
C THR A 122 -10.08 -21.26 -13.61
N ALA A 123 -11.33 -21.55 -13.24
CA ALA A 123 -11.78 -21.78 -11.87
C ALA A 123 -11.19 -23.06 -11.27
N LYS A 124 -9.86 -23.17 -11.21
CA LYS A 124 -9.21 -24.03 -10.23
C LYS A 124 -9.35 -23.29 -8.91
N VAL A 125 -9.92 -23.96 -7.93
CA VAL A 125 -9.93 -23.54 -6.52
C VAL A 125 -8.60 -22.87 -6.23
N GLY A 126 -8.64 -21.61 -5.79
CA GLY A 126 -7.44 -20.80 -5.61
C GLY A 126 -6.40 -21.54 -4.76
N PRO A 127 -5.11 -21.22 -4.90
CA PRO A 127 -4.07 -21.89 -4.13
C PRO A 127 -4.44 -21.86 -2.63
N PRO A 128 -4.07 -22.89 -1.85
CA PRO A 128 -4.45 -22.99 -0.43
C PRO A 128 -4.13 -21.73 0.38
N LEU A 129 -3.13 -20.95 -0.04
CA LEU A 129 -2.75 -19.67 0.54
C LEU A 129 -3.84 -18.59 0.45
N ALA A 130 -4.61 -18.54 -0.63
CA ALA A 130 -5.71 -17.59 -0.80
C ALA A 130 -6.85 -17.86 0.18
N ASN A 131 -7.12 -19.16 0.44
CA ASN A 131 -8.05 -19.58 1.48
C ASN A 131 -7.50 -19.28 2.88
N ALA A 132 -6.20 -19.45 3.10
CA ALA A 132 -5.56 -19.13 4.38
C ALA A 132 -5.70 -17.64 4.73
N ILE A 133 -5.53 -16.74 3.75
CA ILE A 133 -5.73 -15.30 3.95
C ILE A 133 -7.19 -15.01 4.37
N LEU A 134 -8.17 -15.61 3.71
CA LEU A 134 -9.58 -15.41 4.06
C LEU A 134 -9.89 -15.95 5.46
N VAL A 135 -9.37 -17.14 5.81
CA VAL A 135 -9.49 -17.72 7.15
C VAL A 135 -8.88 -16.79 8.19
N LEU A 136 -7.67 -16.28 7.96
CA LEU A 136 -7.03 -15.30 8.84
C LEU A 136 -7.87 -14.02 8.98
N GLY A 137 -8.48 -13.55 7.89
CA GLY A 137 -9.38 -12.40 7.92
C GLY A 137 -10.62 -12.66 8.79
N VAL A 138 -11.25 -13.83 8.65
CA VAL A 138 -12.39 -14.23 9.49
C VAL A 138 -12.00 -14.35 10.95
N ILE A 139 -10.85 -14.99 11.24
CA ILE A 139 -10.32 -15.08 12.61
C ILE A 139 -10.05 -13.69 13.18
N PHE A 140 -9.47 -12.78 12.39
CA PHE A 140 -9.22 -11.41 12.81
C PHE A 140 -10.51 -10.66 13.13
N VAL A 141 -11.55 -10.77 12.30
CA VAL A 141 -12.85 -10.15 12.56
C VAL A 141 -13.50 -10.73 13.81
N ALA A 142 -13.50 -12.06 13.96
CA ALA A 142 -14.03 -12.72 15.15
C ALA A 142 -13.29 -12.30 16.42
N TRP A 143 -11.96 -12.22 16.36
CA TRP A 143 -11.13 -11.74 17.46
C TRP A 143 -11.42 -10.26 17.80
N SER A 144 -11.57 -9.42 16.78
CA SER A 144 -11.90 -8.00 16.94
C SER A 144 -13.24 -7.81 17.66
N ILE A 145 -14.28 -8.53 17.23
CA ILE A 145 -15.61 -8.51 17.86
C ILE A 145 -15.55 -9.05 19.29
N SER A 146 -14.78 -10.12 19.52
CA SER A 146 -14.65 -10.74 20.86
C SER A 146 -13.86 -9.87 21.85
N SER A 147 -12.88 -9.11 21.36
CA SER A 147 -11.99 -8.31 22.21
C SER A 147 -12.64 -7.01 22.69
N ASN A 148 -13.46 -6.37 21.84
CA ASN A 148 -14.23 -5.19 22.21
C ASN A 148 -15.51 -5.10 21.35
N PRO A 149 -16.63 -5.68 21.79
CA PRO A 149 -17.84 -5.78 20.97
C PRO A 149 -18.46 -4.41 20.70
N VAL A 150 -18.37 -3.47 21.64
CA VAL A 150 -18.92 -2.11 21.47
C VAL A 150 -18.16 -1.38 20.37
N ALA A 151 -16.82 -1.29 20.48
CA ALA A 151 -15.99 -0.64 19.48
C ALA A 151 -16.07 -1.34 18.10
N ALA A 152 -16.21 -2.66 18.08
CA ALA A 152 -16.32 -3.42 16.83
C ALA A 152 -17.67 -3.27 16.13
N MET A 153 -18.73 -2.88 16.84
CA MET A 153 -20.06 -2.68 16.26
C MET A 153 -20.30 -1.21 15.88
N VAL A 154 -20.32 -0.32 16.87
CA VAL A 154 -20.65 1.10 16.68
C VAL A 154 -19.85 1.92 17.69
N GLU A 155 -19.03 2.83 17.19
CA GLU A 155 -18.29 3.80 18.02
C GLU A 155 -18.42 5.18 17.37
N GLY A 156 -19.12 6.09 18.05
CA GLY A 156 -19.48 7.40 17.51
C GLY A 156 -20.30 7.31 16.22
N ASP A 157 -19.97 8.15 15.25
CA ASP A 157 -20.61 8.20 13.93
C ASP A 157 -19.96 7.21 12.95
N ARG A 158 -19.58 6.00 13.38
CA ARG A 158 -19.06 4.97 12.46
C ARG A 158 -19.60 3.59 12.78
N ASN A 159 -20.13 2.91 11.77
CA ASN A 159 -20.51 1.50 11.84
C ASN A 159 -19.33 0.62 11.42
N TRP A 160 -18.60 0.19 12.45
CA TRP A 160 -17.45 -0.69 12.32
C TRP A 160 -17.85 -2.09 11.85
N ALA A 161 -19.02 -2.59 12.24
CA ALA A 161 -19.51 -3.89 11.75
C ALA A 161 -19.61 -3.92 10.23
N PHE A 162 -20.18 -2.87 9.62
CA PHE A 162 -20.25 -2.74 8.16
C PHE A 162 -18.85 -2.66 7.53
N THR A 163 -17.93 -1.92 8.16
CA THR A 163 -16.53 -1.84 7.70
C THR A 163 -15.83 -3.22 7.73
N LEU A 164 -16.05 -4.01 8.78
CA LEU A 164 -15.51 -5.36 8.90
C LEU A 164 -16.09 -6.31 7.84
N ILE A 165 -17.41 -6.22 7.58
CA ILE A 165 -18.06 -6.99 6.51
C ILE A 165 -17.49 -6.59 5.13
N GLN A 166 -17.33 -5.29 4.88
CA GLN A 166 -16.70 -4.80 3.65
C GLN A 166 -15.28 -5.36 3.47
N LEU A 167 -14.49 -5.37 4.54
CA LEU A 167 -13.13 -5.92 4.51
C LEU A 167 -13.14 -7.41 4.17
N LEU A 168 -14.04 -8.20 4.75
CA LEU A 168 -14.20 -9.62 4.39
C LEU A 168 -14.61 -9.80 2.92
N ALA A 169 -15.54 -8.98 2.43
CA ALA A 169 -15.97 -9.02 1.03
C ALA A 169 -14.83 -8.71 0.07
N ILE A 170 -14.02 -7.67 0.36
CA ILE A 170 -12.84 -7.33 -0.44
C ILE A 170 -11.79 -8.43 -0.37
N LEU A 171 -11.57 -9.04 0.81
CA LEU A 171 -10.61 -10.13 0.98
C LEU A 171 -11.02 -11.37 0.18
N TRP A 172 -12.31 -11.71 0.22
CA TRP A 172 -12.88 -12.76 -0.61
C TRP A 172 -12.72 -12.46 -2.09
N LEU A 173 -13.05 -11.24 -2.52
CA LEU A 173 -12.91 -10.81 -3.91
C LEU A 173 -11.43 -10.87 -4.37
N ALA A 174 -10.50 -10.42 -3.52
CA ALA A 174 -9.06 -10.50 -3.77
C ALA A 174 -8.61 -11.95 -3.92
N SER A 175 -9.10 -12.87 -3.08
CA SER A 175 -8.78 -14.31 -3.19
C SER A 175 -9.17 -14.93 -4.54
N LYS A 176 -10.20 -14.37 -5.19
CA LYS A 176 -10.68 -14.82 -6.51
C LYS A 176 -10.01 -14.10 -7.66
N LEU A 177 -9.69 -12.81 -7.50
CA LEU A 177 -9.14 -11.98 -8.57
C LEU A 177 -7.61 -12.01 -8.65
N PHE A 178 -6.91 -12.29 -7.54
CA PHE A 178 -5.44 -12.25 -7.45
C PHE A 178 -4.80 -13.62 -7.76
N ILE A 179 -5.22 -14.26 -8.86
CA ILE A 179 -4.61 -15.52 -9.31
C ILE A 179 -3.48 -15.23 -10.31
N ASP A 180 -3.69 -14.26 -11.19
CA ASP A 180 -2.74 -13.96 -12.25
C ASP A 180 -1.63 -13.01 -11.80
N LYS A 181 -0.40 -13.31 -12.23
CA LYS A 181 0.77 -12.42 -12.04
C LYS A 181 0.51 -11.00 -12.57
N ARG A 182 -0.26 -10.87 -13.65
CA ARG A 182 -0.58 -9.58 -14.27
C ARG A 182 -1.48 -8.72 -13.38
N VAL A 183 -2.40 -9.34 -12.64
CA VAL A 183 -3.29 -8.63 -11.71
C VAL A 183 -2.50 -8.11 -10.53
N HIS A 184 -1.62 -8.95 -9.95
CA HIS A 184 -0.69 -8.52 -8.91
C HIS A 184 0.16 -7.32 -9.34
N GLN A 185 0.71 -7.38 -10.56
CA GLN A 185 1.48 -6.27 -11.12
C GLN A 185 0.65 -4.99 -11.25
N ALA A 186 -0.59 -5.07 -11.74
CA ALA A 186 -1.44 -3.88 -11.85
C ALA A 186 -1.66 -3.20 -10.48
N VAL A 187 -1.91 -3.99 -9.43
CA VAL A 187 -2.16 -3.51 -8.07
C VAL A 187 -0.90 -2.95 -7.42
N PHE A 188 0.24 -3.65 -7.58
CA PHE A 188 1.52 -3.17 -7.07
C PHE A 188 1.93 -1.86 -7.73
N LEU A 189 1.68 -1.72 -9.04
CA LEU A 189 1.99 -0.50 -9.77
C LEU A 189 1.07 0.65 -9.37
N SER A 190 -0.24 0.42 -9.23
CA SER A 190 -1.18 1.47 -8.80
C SER A 190 -0.81 1.98 -7.41
N PHE A 191 -0.58 1.08 -6.46
CA PHE A 191 -0.14 1.44 -5.11
C PHE A 191 1.21 2.18 -5.09
N ALA A 192 2.19 1.68 -5.84
CA ALA A 192 3.51 2.33 -5.87
C ALA A 192 3.43 3.73 -6.49
N ALA A 193 2.64 3.92 -7.55
CA ALA A 193 2.48 5.21 -8.21
C ALA A 193 1.87 6.28 -7.28
N THR A 194 0.80 5.95 -6.55
CA THR A 194 0.20 6.88 -5.57
C THR A 194 1.07 7.10 -4.36
N ALA A 195 1.79 6.08 -3.90
CA ALA A 195 2.74 6.25 -2.80
C ALA A 195 3.88 7.19 -3.21
N VAL A 196 4.40 7.10 -4.45
CA VAL A 196 5.39 8.03 -4.99
C VAL A 196 4.81 9.44 -5.04
N LEU A 197 3.59 9.61 -5.55
CA LEU A 197 2.94 10.93 -5.56
C LEU A 197 2.77 11.50 -4.14
N SER A 198 2.31 10.67 -3.20
CA SER A 198 2.20 11.05 -1.80
C SER A 198 3.55 11.43 -1.19
N ALA A 199 4.64 10.76 -1.57
CA ALA A 199 5.98 11.12 -1.13
C ALA A 199 6.46 12.44 -1.74
N ILE A 200 6.15 12.71 -3.02
CA ILE A 200 6.43 14.02 -3.63
C ILE A 200 5.74 15.12 -2.85
N VAL A 201 4.43 14.99 -2.57
CA VAL A 201 3.70 15.99 -1.79
C VAL A 201 4.32 16.12 -0.39
N ALA A 202 4.65 14.99 0.26
CA ALA A 202 5.30 15.01 1.57
C ALA A 202 6.61 15.83 1.54
N ILE A 203 7.45 15.63 0.52
CA ILE A 203 8.71 16.37 0.34
C ILE A 203 8.43 17.86 0.13
N LEU A 204 7.47 18.20 -0.74
CA LEU A 204 7.13 19.60 -1.07
C LEU A 204 6.52 20.36 0.11
N THR A 205 5.78 19.69 1.00
CA THR A 205 5.17 20.33 2.18
C THR A 205 6.17 20.65 3.29
N VAL A 206 7.37 20.06 3.25
CA VAL A 206 8.42 20.30 4.24
C VAL A 206 9.25 21.50 3.77
N THR A 207 8.66 22.70 3.83
CA THR A 207 9.33 23.96 3.45
C THR A 207 10.18 24.54 4.57
N ASN A 208 9.91 24.17 5.84
CA ASN A 208 10.78 24.39 6.99
C ASN A 208 10.61 23.16 7.91
N PRO A 209 11.60 22.25 7.98
CA PRO A 209 11.52 21.07 8.84
C PRO A 209 11.66 21.47 10.31
N SER A 210 10.68 22.19 10.87
CA SER A 210 10.49 22.25 12.31
C SER A 210 9.88 20.92 12.78
N LEU A 211 10.18 20.52 14.01
CA LEU A 211 9.81 19.21 14.57
C LEU A 211 8.30 18.94 14.60
N ASP A 212 7.47 19.99 14.55
CA ASP A 212 6.00 19.89 14.50
C ASP A 212 5.44 19.65 13.08
N ASN A 213 6.22 19.98 12.04
CA ASN A 213 5.84 19.84 10.63
C ASN A 213 6.46 18.58 10.02
N ARG A 214 6.06 17.41 10.53
CA ARG A 214 6.48 16.11 9.97
C ARG A 214 5.90 15.91 8.58
N ALA A 215 6.64 15.25 7.69
CA ALA A 215 6.11 14.91 6.38
C ALA A 215 5.01 13.85 6.50
N VAL A 216 3.76 14.30 6.39
CA VAL A 216 2.57 13.44 6.42
C VAL A 216 2.18 12.97 5.02
N GLY A 217 2.58 13.72 3.99
CA GLY A 217 2.13 13.49 2.62
C GLY A 217 0.61 13.49 2.53
N LEU A 218 0.08 12.56 1.74
CA LEU A 218 -1.36 12.44 1.47
C LEU A 218 -2.05 11.35 2.32
N ALA A 219 -1.33 10.78 3.29
CA ALA A 219 -1.77 9.61 4.05
C ALA A 219 -2.37 9.94 5.43
N GLY A 220 -2.49 11.23 5.78
CA GLY A 220 -3.17 11.70 7.01
C GLY A 220 -2.40 11.51 8.32
N GLY A 221 -1.30 10.75 8.30
CA GLY A 221 -0.34 10.72 9.40
C GLY A 221 1.03 10.18 8.99
N ALA A 222 2.10 10.70 9.61
CA ALA A 222 3.49 10.36 9.28
C ALA A 222 3.78 8.85 9.39
N ASN A 223 3.22 8.19 10.42
CA ASN A 223 3.38 6.73 10.59
C ASN A 223 2.64 5.92 9.52
N SER A 224 1.51 6.40 9.01
CA SER A 224 0.78 5.74 7.93
C SER A 224 1.50 5.94 6.60
N ALA A 225 1.92 7.18 6.30
CA ALA A 225 2.73 7.51 5.14
C ALA A 225 3.99 6.64 5.05
N ALA A 226 4.75 6.56 6.13
CA ALA A 226 5.97 5.78 6.20
C ALA A 226 5.74 4.29 5.89
N ARG A 227 4.67 3.69 6.42
CA ARG A 227 4.29 2.29 6.11
C ARG A 227 3.98 2.12 4.63
N TYR A 228 3.23 3.05 4.03
CA TYR A 228 2.92 3.00 2.60
C TYR A 228 4.16 3.17 1.73
N PHE A 229 5.08 4.07 2.09
CA PHE A 229 6.33 4.25 1.36
C PHE A 229 7.21 3.00 1.39
N VAL A 230 7.31 2.32 2.54
CA VAL A 230 8.04 1.05 2.65
C VAL A 230 7.41 -0.04 1.78
N ILE A 231 6.09 -0.20 1.81
CA ILE A 231 5.39 -1.18 0.96
C ILE A 231 5.64 -0.88 -0.53
N ALA A 232 5.56 0.40 -0.91
CA ALA A 232 5.81 0.83 -2.28
C ALA A 232 7.27 0.60 -2.71
N LEU A 233 8.25 0.77 -1.82
CA LEU A 233 9.65 0.42 -2.08
C LEU A 233 9.83 -1.07 -2.41
N ILE A 234 9.12 -1.95 -1.70
CA ILE A 234 9.13 -3.40 -1.99
C ILE A 234 8.55 -3.67 -3.38
N PHE A 235 7.43 -3.03 -3.73
CA PHE A 235 6.80 -3.17 -5.04
C PHE A 235 7.66 -2.63 -6.18
N LEU A 236 8.29 -1.46 -6.02
CA LEU A 236 9.23 -0.91 -6.99
C LEU A 236 10.47 -1.80 -7.15
N ASN A 237 10.98 -2.36 -6.04
CA ASN A 237 12.07 -3.33 -6.12
C ASN A 237 11.67 -4.60 -6.90
N TYR A 238 10.44 -5.09 -6.72
CA TYR A 238 9.90 -6.17 -7.54
C TYR A 238 9.89 -5.80 -9.03
N PHE A 239 9.42 -4.61 -9.39
CA PHE A 239 9.39 -4.17 -10.79
C PHE A 239 10.79 -4.01 -11.39
N ARG A 240 11.75 -3.52 -10.60
CA ARG A 240 13.16 -3.38 -10.98
C ARG A 240 13.76 -4.73 -11.39
N GLU A 241 13.47 -5.79 -10.62
CA GLU A 241 13.93 -7.15 -10.93
C GLU A 241 13.22 -7.77 -12.14
N SER A 242 11.95 -7.42 -12.35
CA SER A 242 11.14 -8.02 -13.43
C SER A 242 11.31 -7.35 -14.79
N THR A 243 11.88 -6.13 -14.85
CA THR A 243 11.97 -5.35 -16.09
C THR A 243 13.41 -5.25 -16.57
N ASN A 244 13.64 -5.58 -17.85
CA ASN A 244 14.96 -5.45 -18.50
C ASN A 244 15.15 -4.14 -19.28
N ARG A 245 14.12 -3.27 -19.35
CA ARG A 245 14.16 -2.03 -20.13
C ARG A 245 14.87 -0.93 -19.34
N PRO A 246 16.01 -0.40 -19.80
CA PRO A 246 16.77 0.64 -19.08
C PRO A 246 15.97 1.89 -18.68
N PRO A 247 15.15 2.53 -19.56
CA PRO A 247 14.44 3.75 -19.18
C PRO A 247 13.41 3.50 -18.07
N PHE A 248 12.77 2.33 -18.07
CA PHE A 248 11.83 1.97 -17.01
C PHE A 248 12.55 1.67 -15.69
N GLN A 249 13.76 1.09 -15.74
CA GLN A 249 14.59 0.90 -14.55
C GLN A 249 15.01 2.24 -13.93
N LEU A 250 15.37 3.23 -14.76
CA LEU A 250 15.67 4.58 -14.29
C LEU A 250 14.46 5.24 -13.62
N LEU A 251 13.28 5.15 -14.22
CA LEU A 251 12.04 5.66 -13.64
C LEU A 251 11.72 4.99 -12.28
N ILE A 252 11.88 3.65 -12.20
CA ILE A 252 11.70 2.91 -10.94
C ILE A 252 12.71 3.38 -9.89
N MET A 253 13.98 3.54 -10.26
CA MET A 253 15.02 4.02 -9.34
C MET A 253 14.71 5.42 -8.83
N ALA A 254 14.30 6.35 -9.71
CA ALA A 254 13.87 7.69 -9.30
C ALA A 254 12.70 7.61 -8.31
N GLY A 255 11.69 6.79 -8.58
CA GLY A 255 10.58 6.54 -7.65
C GLY A 255 11.04 6.00 -6.30
N MET A 256 12.02 5.08 -6.27
CA MET A 256 12.60 4.56 -5.03
C MET A 256 13.33 5.66 -4.23
N ILE A 257 14.07 6.55 -4.89
CA ILE A 257 14.74 7.69 -4.23
C ILE A 257 13.70 8.62 -3.61
N ILE A 258 12.65 8.98 -4.36
CA ILE A 258 11.55 9.83 -3.87
C ILE A 258 10.89 9.20 -2.64
N LEU A 259 10.59 7.89 -2.68
CA LEU A 259 9.99 7.18 -1.54
C LEU A 259 10.92 7.14 -0.32
N LEU A 260 12.23 6.94 -0.52
CA LEU A 260 13.20 6.94 0.57
C LEU A 260 13.36 8.34 1.18
N MET A 261 13.42 9.38 0.37
CA MET A 261 13.42 10.76 0.85
C MET A 261 12.14 11.07 1.64
N GLY A 262 10.97 10.78 1.07
CA GLY A 262 9.69 10.95 1.74
C GLY A 262 9.63 10.17 3.07
N LEU A 263 10.12 8.93 3.08
CA LEU A 263 10.22 8.11 4.29
C LEU A 263 11.11 8.76 5.35
N LEU A 264 12.30 9.24 4.99
CA LEU A 264 13.21 9.89 5.92
C LEU A 264 12.55 11.14 6.51
N LEU A 265 11.88 11.96 5.70
CA LEU A 265 11.19 13.18 6.14
C LEU A 265 9.92 12.94 6.98
N THR A 266 9.31 11.74 6.93
CA THR A 266 8.23 11.40 7.87
C THR A 266 8.72 11.34 9.32
N LEU A 267 10.03 11.15 9.52
CA LEU A 267 10.65 10.93 10.82
C LEU A 267 10.03 9.75 11.58
N SER A 268 9.38 8.80 10.89
CA SER A 268 8.66 7.69 11.53
C SER A 268 9.62 6.57 11.91
N ARG A 269 9.76 6.31 13.21
CA ARG A 269 10.62 5.23 13.73
C ARG A 269 10.16 3.86 13.29
N THR A 270 8.86 3.62 13.35
CA THR A 270 8.26 2.37 12.87
C THR A 270 8.50 2.19 11.38
N GLY A 271 8.38 3.27 10.59
CA GLY A 271 8.74 3.30 9.17
C GLY A 271 10.20 2.93 8.91
N LEU A 272 11.14 3.54 9.63
CA LEU A 272 12.57 3.25 9.48
C LEU A 272 12.91 1.80 9.82
N ILE A 273 12.38 1.28 10.93
CA ILE A 273 12.56 -0.13 11.32
C ILE A 273 12.01 -1.06 10.24
N LEU A 274 10.80 -0.77 9.73
CA LEU A 274 10.20 -1.55 8.64
C LEU A 274 11.03 -1.50 7.36
N ALA A 275 11.62 -0.35 7.03
CA ALA A 275 12.50 -0.21 5.88
C ALA A 275 13.76 -1.07 6.03
N ILE A 276 14.44 -0.96 7.18
CA ILE A 276 15.63 -1.78 7.50
C ILE A 276 15.28 -3.27 7.39
N LEU A 277 14.19 -3.70 8.02
CA LEU A 277 13.74 -5.09 7.97
C LEU A 277 13.42 -5.54 6.54
N SER A 278 12.76 -4.69 5.76
CA SER A 278 12.45 -4.97 4.36
C SER A 278 13.71 -5.12 3.51
N PHE A 279 14.72 -4.27 3.71
CA PHE A 279 16.02 -4.40 3.05
C PHE A 279 16.74 -5.69 3.48
N LEU A 280 16.74 -6.03 4.76
CA LEU A 280 17.32 -7.29 5.26
C LEU A 280 16.63 -8.51 4.61
N LEU A 281 15.30 -8.53 4.55
CA LEU A 281 14.55 -9.61 3.89
C LEU A 281 14.88 -9.74 2.40
N ILE A 282 15.10 -8.62 1.70
CA ILE A 282 15.53 -8.64 0.30
C ILE A 282 16.92 -9.30 0.15
N LEU A 283 17.81 -9.16 1.15
CA LEU A 283 19.14 -9.77 1.16
C LEU A 283 19.12 -11.28 1.42
N PHE A 284 18.12 -11.81 2.12
CA PHE A 284 18.02 -13.24 2.42
C PHE A 284 17.54 -14.12 1.24
N LYS A 285 17.25 -13.53 0.07
CA LYS A 285 16.84 -14.30 -1.12
C LYS A 285 18.01 -15.19 -1.61
N PRO A 286 17.82 -16.48 -1.93
CA PRO A 286 18.92 -17.41 -2.23
C PRO A 286 19.53 -17.19 -3.64
N ASN A 287 20.26 -16.09 -3.85
CA ASN A 287 21.10 -15.89 -5.03
C ASN A 287 22.27 -14.91 -4.70
N PRO A 288 23.50 -15.42 -4.47
CA PRO A 288 24.60 -14.61 -3.94
C PRO A 288 25.05 -13.50 -4.89
N VAL A 289 25.04 -13.73 -6.22
CA VAL A 289 25.46 -12.72 -7.21
C VAL A 289 24.42 -11.61 -7.32
N ALA A 290 23.14 -11.98 -7.41
CA ALA A 290 22.05 -11.01 -7.41
C ALA A 290 22.00 -10.21 -6.10
N ASN A 291 22.29 -10.84 -4.96
CA ASN A 291 22.32 -10.18 -3.65
C ASN A 291 23.42 -9.14 -3.56
N ARG A 292 24.64 -9.41 -4.05
CA ARG A 292 25.72 -8.41 -4.09
C ARG A 292 25.34 -7.19 -4.94
N ARG A 293 24.63 -7.39 -6.05
CA ARG A 293 24.11 -6.26 -6.87
C ARG A 293 22.99 -5.51 -6.14
N ARG A 294 22.04 -6.21 -5.53
CA ARG A 294 20.95 -5.61 -4.74
C ARG A 294 21.48 -4.78 -3.58
N LEU A 295 22.47 -5.30 -2.85
CA LEU A 295 23.10 -4.62 -1.72
C LEU A 295 23.81 -3.36 -2.18
N ARG A 296 24.60 -3.41 -3.27
CA ARG A 296 25.25 -2.22 -3.83
C ARG A 296 24.24 -1.14 -4.24
N ILE A 297 23.17 -1.52 -4.92
CA ILE A 297 22.13 -0.57 -5.33
C ILE A 297 21.37 -0.04 -4.10
N GLY A 298 21.01 -0.90 -3.15
CA GLY A 298 20.32 -0.49 -1.93
C GLY A 298 21.15 0.48 -1.09
N LEU A 299 22.44 0.17 -0.89
CA LEU A 299 23.38 1.05 -0.21
C LEU A 299 23.53 2.39 -0.95
N PHE A 300 23.69 2.36 -2.27
CA PHE A 300 23.75 3.57 -3.09
C PHE A 300 22.48 4.43 -2.95
N LEU A 301 21.29 3.82 -2.97
CA LEU A 301 20.02 4.53 -2.79
C LEU A 301 19.91 5.15 -1.39
N ILE A 302 20.33 4.42 -0.34
CA ILE A 302 20.33 4.92 1.04
C ILE A 302 21.30 6.10 1.16
N LEU A 303 22.52 5.98 0.65
CA LEU A 303 23.53 7.03 0.71
C LEU A 303 23.08 8.30 -0.03
N ILE A 304 22.51 8.16 -1.23
CA ILE A 304 21.94 9.29 -1.97
C ILE A 304 20.79 9.92 -1.19
N SER A 305 19.90 9.11 -0.64
CA SER A 305 18.75 9.64 0.10
C SER A 305 19.19 10.39 1.35
N LEU A 306 20.18 9.86 2.09
CA LEU A 306 20.77 10.53 3.25
C LEU A 306 21.48 11.82 2.86
N TRP A 307 22.20 11.84 1.72
CA TRP A 307 22.87 13.04 1.22
C TRP A 307 21.88 14.15 0.82
N LEU A 308 20.67 13.80 0.41
CA LEU A 308 19.62 14.77 0.03
C LEU A 308 18.79 15.27 1.22
N VAL A 309 18.95 14.69 2.42
CA VAL A 309 18.21 15.11 3.61
C VAL A 309 18.90 16.35 4.23
N PRO A 310 18.15 17.43 4.55
CA PRO A 310 18.72 18.63 5.18
C PRO A 310 19.41 18.33 6.52
N ASP A 311 20.54 19.00 6.80
CA ASP A 311 21.34 18.81 8.02
C ASP A 311 20.54 18.96 9.32
N GLN A 312 19.55 19.88 9.32
CA GLN A 312 18.64 20.15 10.43
C GLN A 312 17.91 18.88 10.92
N VAL A 313 17.61 17.97 10.01
CA VAL A 313 16.97 16.68 10.32
C VAL A 313 17.91 15.82 11.15
N PHE A 314 19.21 15.79 10.85
CA PHE A 314 20.17 14.96 11.58
C PHE A 314 20.51 15.50 12.96
N THR A 315 20.64 16.83 13.09
CA THR A 315 20.96 17.47 14.38
C THR A 315 19.83 17.32 15.40
N ASP A 316 18.58 17.34 14.93
CA ASP A 316 17.42 17.39 15.82
C ASP A 316 16.80 16.00 16.10
N LEU A 317 16.92 15.04 15.16
CA LEU A 317 16.37 13.68 15.35
C LEU A 317 17.23 12.74 16.17
N ALA A 318 18.53 12.72 15.89
CA ALA A 318 19.41 11.69 16.44
C ALA A 318 19.32 11.63 17.98
N PRO A 319 19.29 12.76 18.71
CA PRO A 319 19.16 12.74 20.17
C PRO A 319 17.77 12.27 20.66
N ARG A 320 16.69 12.65 19.97
CA ARG A 320 15.31 12.44 20.44
C ARG A 320 14.77 11.04 20.17
N ILE A 321 15.26 10.33 19.15
CA ILE A 321 14.92 8.91 18.94
C ILE A 321 15.34 8.11 20.17
N PHE A 322 16.56 8.34 20.68
CA PHE A 322 17.04 7.65 21.87
C PHE A 322 16.29 8.08 23.14
N SER A 323 16.07 9.39 23.35
CA SER A 323 15.43 9.89 24.58
C SER A 323 13.98 9.43 24.75
N SER A 324 13.18 9.46 23.70
CA SER A 324 11.76 9.06 23.78
C SER A 324 11.54 7.53 23.81
N ILE A 325 12.51 6.73 23.35
CA ILE A 325 12.52 5.29 23.60
C ILE A 325 12.76 5.04 25.09
N SER A 326 13.67 5.80 25.72
CA SER A 326 13.88 5.70 27.17
C SER A 326 12.71 6.25 28.01
N GLU A 327 11.98 7.25 27.51
CA GLU A 327 10.86 7.90 28.22
C GLU A 327 9.50 7.22 27.99
N GLY A 328 9.40 6.27 27.05
CA GLY A 328 8.15 5.52 26.80
C GLY A 328 7.01 6.33 26.16
N SER A 329 7.26 7.55 25.71
CA SER A 329 6.24 8.47 25.14
C SER A 329 5.80 8.14 23.71
N ASP A 330 6.44 7.17 23.06
CA ASP A 330 6.05 6.71 21.73
C ASP A 330 4.88 5.70 21.79
N THR A 331 4.09 5.58 20.74
CA THR A 331 3.07 4.53 20.54
C THR A 331 3.54 3.10 20.83
N VAL A 332 4.83 2.82 20.64
CA VAL A 332 5.47 1.57 21.05
C VAL A 332 5.66 1.51 22.58
N GLY A 333 6.15 2.59 23.19
CA GLY A 333 6.27 2.73 24.64
C GLY A 333 4.92 2.65 25.35
N LEU A 334 3.89 3.30 24.81
CA LEU A 334 2.51 3.27 25.32
C LEU A 334 1.90 1.86 25.24
N ARG A 335 2.23 1.08 24.19
CA ARG A 335 1.85 -0.34 24.08
C ARG A 335 2.60 -1.23 25.07
N TYR A 336 3.88 -0.97 25.33
CA TYR A 336 4.61 -1.66 26.40
C TYR A 336 4.08 -1.30 27.79
N GLN A 337 3.68 -0.04 28.00
CA GLN A 337 3.12 0.45 29.26
C GLN A 337 1.72 -0.12 29.52
N LEU A 338 0.89 -0.25 28.48
CA LEU A 338 -0.39 -0.98 28.54
C LEU A 338 -0.22 -2.48 28.81
N GLY A 339 0.85 -3.09 28.28
CA GLY A 339 1.22 -4.47 28.60
C GLY A 339 1.68 -4.65 30.05
N TYR A 340 2.34 -3.64 30.61
CA TYR A 340 2.87 -3.65 31.97
C TYR A 340 1.82 -3.31 33.04
N GLN A 341 0.87 -2.41 32.74
CA GLN A 341 -0.21 -2.02 33.65
C GLN A 341 -1.30 -3.09 33.83
N ARG A 342 -1.22 -4.21 33.11
CA ARG A 342 -2.22 -5.31 33.20
C ARG A 342 -1.86 -6.42 34.19
N ILE A 343 -0.93 -6.18 35.11
CA ILE A 343 -0.74 -7.02 36.30
C ILE A 343 -1.38 -6.28 37.48
N PRO A 344 -2.65 -6.56 37.83
CA PRO A 344 -3.20 -6.14 39.11
C PRO A 344 -2.55 -7.03 40.17
N HIS A 345 -1.37 -6.64 40.64
CA HIS A 345 -0.98 -7.05 41.98
C HIS A 345 -1.90 -6.30 42.93
N GLY A 346 -2.93 -7.00 43.38
CA GLY A 346 -3.78 -6.57 44.47
C GLY A 346 -2.91 -6.22 45.67
N ARG A 347 -2.68 -4.93 45.87
CA ARG A 347 -2.50 -4.31 47.17
C ARG A 347 -3.17 -2.96 47.15
N ALA A 348 -4.34 -2.93 47.79
CA ALA A 348 -4.84 -1.74 48.41
C ALA A 348 -3.81 -1.26 49.44
N SER A 349 -3.27 -0.07 49.21
CA SER A 349 -2.61 0.78 50.21
C SER A 349 -2.57 2.18 49.59
N SER A 350 -3.59 3.00 49.83
CA SER A 350 -3.67 3.95 50.95
C SER A 350 -2.76 5.18 50.77
N LEU A 351 -3.39 6.37 50.75
CA LEU A 351 -2.87 7.71 51.14
C LEU A 351 -1.99 8.41 50.09
N CYS A 352 -2.50 9.43 49.36
CA CYS A 352 -2.63 10.88 49.68
C CYS A 352 -1.43 11.73 49.18
N PRO A 353 -1.52 13.07 49.03
CA PRO A 353 -2.69 13.94 48.81
C PRO A 353 -2.49 14.96 47.66
N LEU A 354 -3.55 15.74 47.43
CA LEU A 354 -3.57 17.01 46.70
C LEU A 354 -2.44 17.97 47.11
N HIS A 355 -1.85 18.61 46.11
CA HIS A 355 -1.46 20.02 46.17
C HIS A 355 -1.65 20.67 44.80
#